data_AF-A0A957G5H3-F1
#
_entry.id   AF-A0A957G5H3-F1
#
_cell.length_a   1.000
_cell.length_b   1.000
_cell.length_c   1.000
_cell.angle_alpha   90.00
_cell.angle_beta   90.00
_cell.angle_gamma   90.00
#
_symmetry.space_group_name_H-M   'P 1'
#
loop_
_entity.id
_entity.type
_entity.pdbx_description
1 polymer ?
#
loop_
_entity_poly.entity_id
_entity_poly.type
_entity_poly.pdbx_seq_one_letter_code
_entity_poly.pdbx_strand_id
1 'polypeptide(L)' 'SADVLGHVFEYFLGEFALAEGKKGGQFYTPKSVVKLLVEMLEPYKGR' A
#
# COMPACT_ATOMS: atom_id res chain seq x y z
N SER A 1 8.23 -17.16 5.96
CA SER A 1 7.33 -17.71 4.92
C SER A 1 6.22 -16.72 4.54
N ALA A 2 5.62 -16.00 5.50
CA ALA A 2 4.60 -14.97 5.24
C ALA A 2 5.08 -13.78 4.37
N ASP A 3 6.38 -13.42 4.41
CA ASP A 3 6.93 -12.29 3.64
C ASP A 3 6.74 -12.40 2.13
N VAL A 4 6.97 -13.60 1.55
CA VAL A 4 6.93 -13.75 0.09
C VAL A 4 5.50 -13.65 -0.41
N LEU A 5 4.55 -14.31 0.28
CA LEU A 5 3.14 -14.28 -0.09
C LEU A 5 2.53 -12.88 0.13
N GLY A 6 2.93 -12.16 1.19
CA GLY A 6 2.51 -10.78 1.43
C GLY A 6 2.99 -9.83 0.33
N HIS A 7 4.24 -9.95 -0.08
CA HIS A 7 4.80 -9.08 -1.13
C HIS A 7 4.19 -9.36 -2.51
N VAL A 8 3.88 -10.62 -2.81
CA VAL A 8 3.16 -11.00 -4.04
C VAL A 8 1.74 -10.45 -4.03
N PHE A 9 1.04 -10.50 -2.90
CA PHE A 9 -0.29 -9.92 -2.77
C PHE A 9 -0.30 -8.41 -3.00
N GLU A 10 0.64 -7.67 -2.37
CA GLU A 10 0.79 -6.22 -2.56
C GLU A 10 1.09 -5.85 -4.02
N TYR A 11 1.94 -6.62 -4.69
CA TYR A 11 2.28 -6.41 -6.09
C TYR A 11 1.04 -6.51 -6.99
N PHE A 12 0.32 -7.63 -6.90
CA PHE A 12 -0.88 -7.83 -7.73
C PHE A 12 -1.99 -6.83 -7.40
N LEU A 13 -2.15 -6.43 -6.14
CA LEU A 13 -3.13 -5.41 -5.74
C LEU A 13 -2.83 -4.05 -6.39
N GLY A 14 -1.55 -3.66 -6.48
CA GLY A 14 -1.12 -2.47 -7.20
C GLY A 14 -1.39 -2.56 -8.70
N GLU A 15 -1.01 -3.68 -9.33
CA GLU A 15 -1.22 -3.91 -10.78
C GLU A 15 -2.71 -3.89 -11.15
N PHE A 16 -3.58 -4.51 -10.34
CA PHE A 16 -5.03 -4.47 -10.56
C PHE A 16 -5.61 -3.05 -10.38
N ALA A 17 -5.14 -2.29 -9.39
CA ALA A 17 -5.57 -0.92 -9.19
C ALA A 17 -5.16 0.02 -10.35
N LEU A 18 -3.99 -0.22 -10.96
CA LEU A 18 -3.54 0.50 -12.15
C LEU A 18 -4.37 0.14 -13.38
N ALA A 19 -4.72 -1.15 -13.54
CA ALA A 19 -5.53 -1.65 -14.66
C ALA A 19 -7.00 -1.19 -14.63
N GLU A 20 -7.60 -1.00 -13.44
CA GLU A 20 -8.99 -0.53 -13.29
C GLU A 20 -9.20 0.96 -13.63
N GLY A 21 -8.11 1.73 -13.80
CA GLY A 21 -8.08 3.00 -14.53
C GLY A 21 -8.84 4.21 -13.96
N LYS A 22 -9.78 4.07 -13.00
CA LYS A 22 -10.61 5.21 -12.54
C LYS A 22 -11.02 5.22 -11.05
N LYS A 23 -10.87 4.12 -10.29
CA LYS A 23 -11.15 4.08 -8.84
C LYS A 23 -9.99 3.54 -7.99
N GLY A 24 -8.85 3.23 -8.59
CA GLY A 24 -7.73 2.55 -7.92
C GLY A 24 -7.21 3.23 -6.65
N GLY A 25 -7.23 4.58 -6.59
CA GLY A 25 -6.84 5.32 -5.39
C GLY A 25 -7.77 5.15 -4.18
N GLN A 26 -8.99 4.64 -4.36
CA GLN A 26 -9.89 4.27 -3.26
C GLN A 26 -9.53 2.91 -2.63
N PHE A 27 -8.84 2.05 -3.38
CA PHE A 27 -8.57 0.66 -2.99
C PHE A 27 -7.09 0.38 -2.73
N TYR A 28 -6.20 1.15 -3.34
CA TYR A 28 -4.75 1.00 -3.22
C TYR A 28 -4.06 2.36 -3.15
N THR A 29 -3.15 2.50 -2.17
CA THR A 29 -2.23 3.64 -2.08
C THR A 29 -0.81 3.13 -2.30
N PRO A 30 -0.04 3.72 -3.23
CA PRO A 30 1.34 3.30 -3.47
C PRO A 30 2.20 3.35 -2.20
N LYS A 31 3.11 2.37 -2.05
CA LYS A 31 3.99 2.22 -0.88
C LYS A 31 4.82 3.48 -0.57
N SER A 32 5.24 4.22 -1.59
CA SER A 32 5.97 5.47 -1.44
C SER A 32 5.17 6.55 -0.70
N VAL A 33 3.87 6.67 -1.00
CA VAL A 33 2.97 7.65 -0.35
C VAL A 33 2.67 7.23 1.08
N VAL A 34 2.39 5.94 1.31
CA VAL A 34 2.19 5.41 2.68
C VAL A 34 3.43 5.67 3.53
N LYS A 35 4.62 5.37 3.00
CA LYS A 35 5.90 5.58 3.70
C LYS A 35 6.08 7.05 4.08
N LEU A 36 5.84 7.97 3.14
CA LEU A 36 5.94 9.41 3.38
C LEU A 36 5.00 9.85 4.51
N LEU A 37 3.74 9.42 4.49
CA LEU A 37 2.77 9.80 5.52
C LEU A 37 3.13 9.23 6.90
N VAL A 38 3.60 7.99 6.97
CA VAL A 38 4.06 7.38 8.23
C VAL A 38 5.27 8.11 8.79
N GLU A 39 6.23 8.50 7.93
CA GLU A 39 7.39 9.30 8.32
C GLU A 39 6.99 10.69 8.83
N MET A 40 5.97 11.32 8.25
CA MET A 40 5.46 12.62 8.71
C MET A 40 4.67 12.53 10.01
N LEU A 41 3.88 11.47 10.20
CA LEU A 41 2.99 11.32 11.35
C LEU A 41 3.68 10.73 12.58
N GLU A 42 4.85 10.11 12.41
CA GLU A 42 5.66 9.53 13.49
C GLU A 42 4.85 8.74 14.54
N PRO A 43 4.01 7.76 14.15
CA PRO A 43 3.05 7.13 15.07
C PRO A 43 3.72 6.06 15.96
N TYR A 44 4.62 6.47 16.85
CA TYR A 44 5.38 5.57 17.74
C TYR A 44 4.58 5.01 18.91
N LYS A 45 3.47 5.65 19.26
CA LYS A 45 2.56 5.22 20.32
C LYS A 45 1.11 5.44 19.88
N GLY A 46 0.33 4.38 19.98
CA GLY A 46 -1.11 4.32 19.68
C GLY A 46 -1.76 3.30 20.62
N ARG A 47 -3.07 3.09 20.49
CA ARG A 47 -3.82 2.16 21.36
C ARG A 47 -3.36 0.72 21.21
#